data_AF-A0A956HQ53-F1
#
_entry.id   AF-A0A956HQ53-F1
#
_cell.length_a   1.000
_cell.length_b   1.000
_cell.length_c   1.000
_cell.angle_alpha   90.00
_cell.angle_beta   90.00
_cell.angle_gamma   90.00
#
_symmetry.space_group_name_H-M   'P 1'
#
loop_
_entity.id
_entity.type
_entity.pdbx_description
1 polymer ?
#
loop_
_entity_poly.entity_id
_entity_poly.type
_entity_poly.pdbx_seq_one_letter_code
_entity_poly.pdbx_strand_id
1 'polypeptide(L)'
;MTLTLHAGLLAMTLGLASCGSGDQTTTAGTESTTAGTESTTAGTADSSDTNDPCDDLFNSPCWADTDTICENVTCVDGVWSCSCHNVATEPTTETGPTTDPTTDTDPTVTPTDSDPSDTDPTTDTDPTTETDTEGGDVEYYAFALFGGLDRIIIRKADNDAGTCTELRLVSPAMPNMWQINTPMNWAVEGAAITDSLDNCLVMDNLMAMVVFADGGTGDVTWPPLDPMTFFPCMLDVDVSLSFTDPQPWVPAEDVMITSGLPVDGCL
;
A
#
# COMPACT_ATOMS: atom_id res chain seq x y z
N MET A 1 -28.67 -16.19 -32.37
CA MET A 1 -28.21 -14.83 -32.73
C MET A 1 -26.82 -14.68 -32.15
N THR A 2 -25.81 -14.68 -33.00
CA THR A 2 -24.40 -14.63 -32.58
C THR A 2 -23.93 -13.19 -32.73
N LEU A 3 -23.61 -12.52 -31.63
CA LEU A 3 -23.06 -11.16 -31.64
C LEU A 3 -21.54 -11.28 -31.58
N THR A 4 -20.84 -10.77 -32.60
CA THR A 4 -19.38 -10.70 -32.65
C THR A 4 -18.96 -9.27 -32.33
N LEU A 5 -18.36 -9.03 -31.17
CA LEU A 5 -17.78 -7.74 -30.78
C LEU A 5 -16.34 -7.65 -31.29
N HIS A 6 -16.01 -6.57 -32.01
CA HIS A 6 -14.64 -6.25 -32.42
C HIS A 6 -13.99 -5.34 -31.37
N ALA A 7 -12.90 -5.80 -30.76
CA ALA A 7 -12.04 -4.98 -29.91
C ALA A 7 -11.12 -4.11 -30.80
N GLY A 8 -11.25 -2.79 -30.67
CA GLY A 8 -10.39 -1.81 -31.33
C GLY A 8 -9.15 -1.53 -30.51
N LEU A 9 -7.99 -1.90 -31.04
CA LEU A 9 -6.67 -1.62 -30.50
C LEU A 9 -6.30 -0.15 -30.74
N LEU A 10 -6.18 0.66 -29.67
CA LEU A 10 -5.73 2.05 -29.74
C LEU A 10 -4.31 2.14 -29.18
N ALA A 11 -3.33 2.24 -30.08
CA ALA A 11 -1.93 2.46 -29.73
C ALA A 11 -1.72 3.94 -29.36
N MET A 12 -1.40 4.21 -28.10
CA MET A 12 -0.88 5.52 -27.67
C MET A 12 0.64 5.55 -27.85
N THR A 13 1.08 6.44 -28.73
CA THR A 13 2.49 6.76 -28.96
C THR A 13 2.96 7.76 -27.91
N LEU A 14 3.87 7.36 -27.02
CA LEU A 14 4.53 8.26 -26.07
C LEU A 14 5.65 9.05 -26.77
N GLY A 15 5.53 10.38 -26.75
CA GLY A 15 6.56 11.31 -27.21
C GLY A 15 7.57 11.61 -26.10
N LEU A 16 8.83 11.28 -26.32
CA LEU A 16 9.95 11.68 -25.46
C LEU A 16 10.24 13.18 -25.63
N ALA A 17 10.06 13.95 -24.56
CA ALA A 17 10.54 15.33 -24.47
C ALA A 17 11.97 15.33 -23.90
N SER A 18 12.90 15.92 -24.67
CA SER A 18 14.30 16.13 -24.32
C SER A 18 14.45 17.40 -23.49
N CYS A 19 15.01 17.30 -22.28
CA CYS A 19 15.43 18.45 -21.50
C CYS A 19 16.75 19.01 -22.04
N GLY A 20 16.67 20.15 -22.73
CA GLY A 20 17.82 20.95 -23.12
C GLY A 20 18.23 21.90 -22.00
N SER A 21 19.48 21.82 -21.58
CA SER A 21 20.16 22.77 -20.70
C SER A 21 20.45 24.07 -21.45
N GLY A 22 19.79 25.16 -21.04
CA GLY A 22 20.00 26.50 -21.57
C GLY A 22 20.63 27.41 -20.51
N ASP A 23 21.91 27.73 -20.69
CA ASP A 23 22.62 28.82 -20.03
C ASP A 23 21.94 30.17 -20.37
N GLN A 24 21.52 30.92 -19.37
CA GLN A 24 21.05 32.30 -19.54
C GLN A 24 22.06 33.29 -18.96
N THR A 25 22.74 33.98 -19.86
CA THR A 25 23.62 35.12 -19.59
C THR A 25 22.78 36.37 -19.31
N THR A 26 22.88 36.93 -18.09
CA THR A 26 22.22 38.17 -17.71
C THR A 26 22.97 39.39 -18.25
N THR A 27 22.26 40.24 -19.01
CA THR A 27 22.72 41.58 -19.42
C THR A 27 22.02 42.64 -18.58
N ALA A 28 22.80 43.52 -17.97
CA ALA A 28 22.34 44.65 -17.17
C ALA A 28 21.62 45.70 -18.04
N GLY A 29 20.46 46.16 -17.56
CA GLY A 29 19.75 47.32 -18.08
C GLY A 29 19.39 48.27 -16.93
N THR A 30 20.06 49.41 -16.88
CA THR A 30 19.75 50.57 -16.03
C THR A 30 18.64 51.43 -16.65
N GLU A 31 17.69 51.88 -15.83
CA GLU A 31 16.92 53.15 -15.86
C GLU A 31 15.72 52.98 -14.89
N SER A 32 15.06 53.96 -14.28
CA SER A 32 15.33 55.33 -13.84
C SER A 32 14.04 55.75 -13.09
N THR A 33 14.17 56.18 -11.84
CA THR A 33 13.32 57.09 -11.03
C THR A 33 11.78 57.05 -11.13
N THR A 34 11.08 56.87 -9.99
CA THR A 34 10.16 57.88 -9.42
C THR A 34 9.95 57.61 -7.92
N ALA A 35 10.06 58.69 -7.14
CA ALA A 35 9.99 58.73 -5.68
C ALA A 35 8.55 58.59 -5.16
N GLY A 36 8.41 57.89 -4.04
CA GLY A 36 7.23 57.90 -3.17
C GLY A 36 7.69 57.62 -1.74
N THR A 37 7.72 58.66 -0.92
CA THR A 37 8.18 58.68 0.47
C THR A 37 6.98 58.42 1.39
N GLU A 38 7.09 57.50 2.34
CA GLU A 38 6.42 57.48 3.68
C GLU A 38 6.84 56.18 4.41
N SER A 39 7.85 56.22 5.28
CA SER A 39 7.78 56.40 6.74
C SER A 39 7.53 55.11 7.55
N THR A 40 8.63 54.41 7.82
CA THR A 40 9.03 53.63 9.04
C THR A 40 7.99 53.18 10.07
N THR A 41 7.98 51.87 10.35
CA THR A 41 8.18 51.32 11.71
C THR A 41 8.96 50.00 11.60
N ALA A 42 10.13 49.95 12.23
CA ALA A 42 11.04 48.82 12.24
C ALA A 42 10.56 47.76 13.24
N GLY A 43 10.40 46.52 12.77
CA GLY A 43 10.38 45.31 13.57
C GLY A 43 11.40 44.36 12.97
N THR A 44 12.57 44.26 13.58
CA THR A 44 13.64 43.36 13.18
C THR A 44 13.27 41.94 13.64
N ALA A 45 12.84 41.09 12.71
CA ALA A 45 12.85 39.64 12.87
C ALA A 45 13.60 39.07 11.68
N ASP A 46 14.85 38.75 11.96
CA ASP A 46 15.85 38.12 11.12
C ASP A 46 15.60 36.59 11.18
N SER A 47 15.09 35.99 10.11
CA SER A 47 15.18 34.55 9.83
C SER A 47 14.79 34.27 8.38
N SER A 48 15.66 34.65 7.45
CA SER A 48 15.59 34.18 6.05
C SER A 48 16.94 33.60 5.66
N ASP A 49 17.40 32.60 6.39
CA ASP A 49 18.39 31.64 5.89
C ASP A 49 17.64 30.42 5.37
N THR A 50 17.02 30.57 4.19
CA THR A 50 16.44 29.47 3.40
C THR A 50 17.52 28.68 2.65
N ASN A 51 18.75 28.68 3.17
CA ASN A 51 19.91 28.03 2.59
C ASN A 51 20.61 27.16 3.64
N ASP A 52 19.88 26.54 4.55
CA ASP A 52 20.43 25.42 5.31
C ASP A 52 20.35 24.15 4.44
N PRO A 53 21.47 23.66 3.88
CA PRO A 53 21.48 22.45 3.05
C PRO A 53 21.06 21.18 3.82
N CYS A 54 20.82 21.28 5.14
CA CYS A 54 20.44 20.17 6.00
C CYS A 54 18.92 20.10 6.33
N ASP A 55 18.08 21.00 5.81
CA ASP A 55 16.63 21.03 6.17
C ASP A 55 15.75 20.04 5.38
N ASP A 56 16.25 19.46 4.28
CA ASP A 56 15.55 18.42 3.50
C ASP A 56 15.84 17.01 4.05
N LEU A 57 15.34 16.71 5.24
CA LEU A 57 15.45 15.38 5.87
C LEU A 57 14.77 14.27 5.06
N PHE A 58 13.83 14.61 4.16
CA PHE A 58 13.04 13.65 3.39
C PHE A 58 13.73 13.10 2.15
N ASN A 59 14.90 13.61 1.75
CA ASN A 59 15.58 13.20 0.52
C ASN A 59 16.95 12.55 0.79
N SER A 60 17.17 12.05 2.02
CA SER A 60 18.44 11.44 2.40
C SER A 60 18.61 10.05 1.77
N PRO A 61 19.75 9.74 1.12
CA PRO A 61 20.01 8.46 0.46
C PRO A 61 20.12 7.25 1.40
N CYS A 62 19.97 7.46 2.71
CA CYS A 62 20.13 6.44 3.75
C CYS A 62 18.92 5.51 3.93
N TRP A 63 17.79 5.76 3.26
CA TRP A 63 16.54 5.00 3.44
C TRP A 63 16.35 3.89 2.40
N ALA A 64 17.35 3.63 1.55
CA ALA A 64 17.18 2.76 0.39
C ALA A 64 17.29 1.25 0.66
N ASP A 65 17.69 0.82 1.87
CA ASP A 65 17.81 -0.61 2.21
C ASP A 65 17.19 -0.91 3.58
N THR A 66 16.19 -1.79 3.60
CA THR A 66 15.42 -2.21 4.80
C THR A 66 16.25 -2.93 5.86
N ASP A 67 17.46 -3.38 5.52
CA ASP A 67 18.35 -4.12 6.43
C ASP A 67 19.45 -3.25 7.06
N THR A 68 19.49 -1.94 6.77
CA THR A 68 20.56 -1.05 7.27
C THR A 68 20.04 -0.04 8.30
N ILE A 69 20.34 -0.27 9.58
CA ILE A 69 20.06 0.71 10.64
C ILE A 69 21.16 1.79 10.64
N CYS A 70 20.78 3.03 10.34
CA CYS A 70 21.67 4.19 10.40
C CYS A 70 21.77 4.71 11.86
N GLU A 71 22.82 4.31 12.59
CA GLU A 71 23.13 4.88 13.90
C GLU A 71 24.09 6.08 13.74
N ASN A 72 23.59 7.29 14.00
CA ASN A 72 24.27 8.60 13.86
C ASN A 72 24.30 9.17 12.44
N VAL A 73 23.28 9.99 12.16
CA VAL A 73 23.25 10.90 11.02
C VAL A 73 23.79 12.26 11.48
N THR A 74 24.85 12.75 10.85
CA THR A 74 25.39 14.09 11.10
C THR A 74 25.47 14.87 9.79
N CYS A 75 25.12 16.16 9.84
CA CYS A 75 25.33 17.10 8.74
C CYS A 75 26.45 18.06 9.15
N VAL A 76 27.56 18.06 8.42
CA VAL A 76 28.67 18.99 8.64
C VAL A 76 28.96 19.69 7.31
N ASP A 77 28.86 21.02 7.30
CA ASP A 77 29.08 21.86 6.11
C ASP A 77 28.21 21.47 4.89
N GLY A 78 26.97 21.04 5.12
CA GLY A 78 26.05 20.60 4.05
C GLY A 78 26.37 19.22 3.46
N VAL A 79 27.28 18.47 4.08
CA VAL A 79 27.56 17.08 3.73
C VAL A 79 26.95 16.16 4.77
N TRP A 80 26.02 15.32 4.35
CA TRP A 80 25.46 14.25 5.16
C TRP A 80 26.46 13.10 5.30
N SER A 81 26.72 12.69 6.54
CA SER A 81 27.49 11.49 6.87
C SER A 81 26.61 10.58 7.73
N CYS A 82 26.33 9.37 7.26
CA CYS A 82 25.79 8.29 8.07
C CYS A 82 26.85 7.21 8.30
N SER A 83 26.96 6.72 9.54
CA SER A 83 27.73 5.53 9.87
C SER A 83 26.80 4.31 9.91
N CYS A 84 26.72 3.57 8.80
CA CYS A 84 25.98 2.32 8.75
C CYS A 84 26.81 1.19 9.38
N HIS A 85 26.24 0.47 10.36
CA HIS A 85 26.77 -0.82 10.78
C HIS A 85 25.92 -1.90 10.15
N ASN A 86 26.54 -2.74 9.30
CA ASN A 86 25.88 -3.95 8.83
C ASN A 86 25.68 -4.86 10.04
N VAL A 87 24.43 -5.05 10.45
CA VAL A 87 24.09 -6.09 11.41
C VAL A 87 24.28 -7.41 10.68
N ALA A 88 25.39 -8.10 10.95
CA ALA A 88 25.62 -9.43 10.41
C ALA A 88 24.54 -10.36 10.97
N THR A 89 23.57 -10.73 10.15
CA THR A 89 22.60 -11.78 10.45
C THR A 89 23.38 -13.09 10.58
N GLU A 90 23.52 -13.60 11.80
CA GLU A 90 24.14 -14.90 12.02
C GLU A 90 23.29 -15.99 11.33
N PRO A 91 23.90 -16.92 10.59
CA PRO A 91 23.15 -17.99 9.91
C PRO A 91 22.52 -18.93 10.95
N THR A 92 21.21 -18.86 11.12
CA THR A 92 20.43 -19.85 11.87
C THR A 92 20.43 -21.18 11.11
N THR A 93 21.25 -22.11 11.57
CA THR A 93 21.25 -23.51 11.09
C THR A 93 20.06 -24.23 11.73
N GLU A 94 18.95 -24.28 11.03
CA GLU A 94 17.78 -25.04 11.45
C GLU A 94 18.04 -26.54 11.20
N THR A 95 18.09 -27.31 12.29
CA THR A 95 18.25 -28.77 12.25
C THR A 95 16.85 -29.38 12.22
N GLY A 96 16.44 -29.88 11.06
CA GLY A 96 15.10 -30.43 10.85
C GLY A 96 14.78 -31.66 11.71
N PRO A 97 13.51 -31.85 12.12
CA PRO A 97 13.07 -33.11 12.70
C PRO A 97 12.84 -34.17 11.62
N THR A 98 13.50 -35.31 11.79
CA THR A 98 13.25 -36.55 11.06
C THR A 98 12.03 -37.24 11.68
N THR A 99 10.99 -37.52 10.89
CA THR A 99 9.87 -38.37 11.33
C THR A 99 9.63 -39.49 10.32
N ASP A 100 9.72 -40.71 10.86
CA ASP A 100 9.59 -42.03 10.22
C ASP A 100 8.20 -42.30 9.63
N PRO A 101 8.06 -43.22 8.65
CA PRO A 101 6.79 -43.64 8.08
C PRO A 101 6.23 -44.88 8.78
N THR A 102 5.02 -44.78 9.34
CA THR A 102 4.17 -45.91 9.78
C THR A 102 2.71 -45.46 9.74
N THR A 103 1.68 -46.24 9.45
CA THR A 103 1.48 -47.58 8.91
C THR A 103 -0.02 -47.61 8.61
N ASP A 104 -0.35 -48.14 7.45
CA ASP A 104 -1.67 -48.49 6.92
C ASP A 104 -2.48 -49.37 7.89
N THR A 105 -3.70 -48.97 8.28
CA THR A 105 -4.79 -49.90 8.69
C THR A 105 -6.17 -49.21 8.69
N ASP A 106 -6.95 -49.43 7.64
CA ASP A 106 -8.43 -49.61 7.67
C ASP A 106 -8.69 -51.11 8.02
N PRO A 107 -9.86 -51.61 8.50
CA PRO A 107 -11.19 -51.02 8.60
C PRO A 107 -11.94 -51.28 9.93
N THR A 108 -13.13 -50.71 10.10
CA THR A 108 -14.36 -51.44 10.51
C THR A 108 -15.54 -50.51 10.81
N VAL A 109 -16.63 -50.75 10.08
CA VAL A 109 -17.96 -50.19 10.27
C VAL A 109 -18.69 -50.96 11.40
N THR A 110 -19.43 -50.28 12.28
CA THR A 110 -20.53 -50.90 13.03
C THR A 110 -21.62 -49.84 13.32
N PRO A 111 -22.91 -50.13 13.07
CA PRO A 111 -24.01 -49.23 13.43
C PRO A 111 -24.47 -49.49 14.87
N THR A 112 -24.85 -48.46 15.61
CA THR A 112 -25.58 -48.64 16.89
C THR A 112 -26.61 -47.52 17.09
N ASP A 113 -27.79 -48.01 17.49
CA ASP A 113 -29.07 -47.36 17.71
C ASP A 113 -29.10 -46.24 18.77
N SER A 114 -29.94 -45.26 18.47
CA SER A 114 -30.98 -44.64 19.30
C SER A 114 -30.97 -44.85 20.82
N ASP A 115 -30.81 -43.75 21.58
CA ASP A 115 -31.50 -43.54 22.87
C ASP A 115 -31.69 -42.01 23.12
N PRO A 116 -32.91 -41.52 23.42
CA PRO A 116 -33.14 -40.13 23.78
C PRO A 116 -33.05 -39.96 25.30
N SER A 117 -32.13 -39.13 25.76
CA SER A 117 -32.17 -38.64 27.14
C SER A 117 -31.72 -37.20 27.23
N ASP A 118 -32.65 -36.40 27.76
CA ASP A 118 -32.51 -35.05 28.27
C ASP A 118 -31.16 -34.82 28.96
N THR A 119 -30.42 -33.82 28.48
CA THR A 119 -29.50 -33.07 29.34
C THR A 119 -29.37 -31.66 28.79
N ASP A 120 -29.79 -30.68 29.59
CA ASP A 120 -29.63 -29.24 29.37
C ASP A 120 -28.17 -28.89 29.01
N PRO A 121 -27.88 -28.33 27.82
CA PRO A 121 -26.57 -27.77 27.54
C PRO A 121 -26.61 -26.27 27.85
N THR A 122 -26.09 -25.90 29.02
CA THR A 122 -25.58 -24.54 29.23
C THR A 122 -24.22 -24.47 28.55
N THR A 123 -24.24 -24.28 27.23
CA THR A 123 -23.03 -24.04 26.44
C THR A 123 -22.60 -22.60 26.68
N ASP A 124 -21.76 -22.40 27.70
CA ASP A 124 -20.83 -21.27 27.78
C ASP A 124 -19.94 -21.34 26.54
N THR A 125 -20.40 -20.65 25.49
CA THR A 125 -19.68 -20.55 24.23
C THR A 125 -18.70 -19.41 24.40
N ASP A 126 -17.51 -19.77 24.87
CA ASP A 126 -16.35 -18.89 24.85
C ASP A 126 -16.14 -18.43 23.39
N PRO A 127 -16.22 -17.12 23.06
CA PRO A 127 -16.04 -16.64 21.71
C PRO A 127 -14.55 -16.68 21.38
N THR A 128 -14.03 -17.88 21.17
CA THR A 128 -12.79 -18.07 20.42
C THR A 128 -13.15 -17.84 18.96
N THR A 129 -13.03 -16.57 18.55
CA THR A 129 -12.96 -16.15 17.16
C THR A 129 -11.67 -16.73 16.56
N GLU A 130 -11.67 -18.03 16.30
CA GLU A 130 -10.73 -18.62 15.36
C GLU A 130 -11.41 -18.54 14.00
N THR A 131 -11.16 -17.42 13.31
CA THR A 131 -11.29 -17.37 11.86
C THR A 131 -10.25 -18.32 11.29
N ASP A 132 -10.56 -19.62 11.30
CA ASP A 132 -10.01 -20.63 10.40
C ASP A 132 -10.46 -20.26 8.98
N THR A 133 -9.96 -19.14 8.48
CA THR A 133 -9.78 -18.99 7.05
C THR A 133 -8.65 -19.95 6.75
N GLU A 134 -8.91 -20.91 5.87
CA GLU A 134 -7.92 -21.76 5.21
C GLU A 134 -6.96 -20.83 4.44
N GLY A 135 -6.16 -20.10 5.22
CA GLY A 135 -5.63 -18.80 4.89
C GLY A 135 -4.18 -19.02 4.53
N GLY A 136 -3.90 -18.89 3.24
CA GLY A 136 -2.54 -18.83 2.76
C GLY A 136 -1.73 -17.78 3.52
N ASP A 137 -0.42 -17.89 3.40
CA ASP A 137 0.52 -16.92 3.97
C ASP A 137 0.28 -15.55 3.31
N VAL A 138 -0.53 -14.71 3.95
CA VAL A 138 -1.00 -13.43 3.42
C VAL A 138 -0.70 -12.31 4.40
N GLU A 139 -0.11 -11.23 3.88
CA GLU A 139 0.18 -10.00 4.62
C GLU A 139 -0.52 -8.80 3.98
N TYR A 140 -0.85 -7.80 4.79
CA TYR A 140 -1.53 -6.59 4.32
C TYR A 140 -0.74 -5.34 4.70
N TYR A 141 -0.75 -4.37 3.78
CA TYR A 141 -0.09 -3.08 3.93
C TYR A 141 -1.05 -1.97 3.51
N ALA A 142 -1.03 -0.82 4.17
CA ALA A 142 -1.77 0.36 3.72
C ALA A 142 -0.94 1.62 3.83
N PHE A 143 -1.00 2.47 2.80
CA PHE A 143 -0.22 3.71 2.71
C PHE A 143 -1.14 4.89 2.37
N ALA A 144 -0.99 5.99 3.09
CA ALA A 144 -1.58 7.28 2.74
C ALA A 144 -0.62 8.09 1.86
N LEU A 145 -1.11 8.57 0.72
CA LEU A 145 -0.39 9.48 -0.16
C LEU A 145 -1.10 10.82 -0.23
N PHE A 146 -0.40 11.85 0.24
CA PHE A 146 -0.86 13.23 0.23
C PHE A 146 -0.49 13.89 -1.09
N GLY A 147 -1.41 14.67 -1.67
CA GLY A 147 -1.11 15.37 -2.91
C GLY A 147 -2.29 16.13 -3.49
N GLY A 148 -2.30 16.31 -4.82
CA GLY A 148 -3.42 16.95 -5.50
C GLY A 148 -4.73 16.15 -5.37
N LEU A 149 -4.62 14.83 -5.27
CA LEU A 149 -5.69 13.93 -4.83
C LEU A 149 -5.10 13.05 -3.74
N ASP A 150 -5.82 12.96 -2.64
CA ASP A 150 -5.48 12.13 -1.49
C ASP A 150 -5.76 10.67 -1.83
N ARG A 151 -4.83 9.77 -1.51
CA ARG A 151 -4.99 8.34 -1.81
C ARG A 151 -4.68 7.48 -0.61
N ILE A 152 -5.41 6.38 -0.52
CA ILE A 152 -5.06 5.24 0.34
C ILE A 152 -4.81 4.07 -0.58
N ILE A 153 -3.62 3.49 -0.51
CA ILE A 153 -3.25 2.30 -1.27
C ILE A 153 -3.22 1.15 -0.28
N ILE A 154 -4.06 0.16 -0.51
CA ILE A 154 -4.16 -1.08 0.27
C ILE A 154 -3.54 -2.18 -0.57
N ARG A 155 -2.60 -2.93 0.01
CA ARG A 155 -1.91 -4.03 -0.67
C ARG A 155 -2.05 -5.32 0.11
N LYS A 156 -2.26 -6.42 -0.62
CA LYS A 156 -2.29 -7.79 -0.13
C LYS A 156 -1.11 -8.53 -0.78
N ALA A 157 -0.15 -8.95 0.02
CA ALA A 157 0.91 -9.85 -0.38
C ALA A 157 0.44 -11.29 -0.15
N ASP A 158 0.40 -12.10 -1.21
CA ASP A 158 0.10 -13.53 -1.13
C ASP A 158 1.40 -14.31 -1.33
N ASN A 159 2.04 -14.70 -0.23
CA ASN A 159 3.36 -15.32 -0.21
C ASN A 159 3.35 -16.72 -0.85
N ASP A 160 2.21 -17.41 -0.80
CA ASP A 160 2.04 -18.73 -1.44
C ASP A 160 1.95 -18.61 -2.97
N ALA A 161 1.21 -17.60 -3.46
CA ALA A 161 1.07 -17.34 -4.89
C ALA A 161 2.24 -16.54 -5.49
N GLY A 162 3.02 -15.86 -4.65
CA GLY A 162 4.06 -14.92 -5.10
C GLY A 162 3.47 -13.68 -5.76
N THR A 163 2.24 -13.29 -5.42
CA THR A 163 1.51 -12.18 -6.04
C THR A 163 1.28 -11.03 -5.08
N CYS A 164 1.06 -9.85 -5.65
CA CYS A 164 0.69 -8.68 -4.89
C CYS A 164 -0.55 -8.01 -5.51
N THR A 165 -1.63 -7.93 -4.74
CA THR A 165 -2.87 -7.26 -5.12
C THR A 165 -2.94 -5.87 -4.50
N GLU A 166 -3.25 -4.86 -5.29
CA GLU A 166 -3.42 -3.46 -4.89
C GLU A 166 -4.88 -3.01 -5.09
N LEU A 167 -5.46 -2.39 -4.07
CA LEU A 167 -6.70 -1.63 -4.11
C LEU A 167 -6.41 -0.17 -3.77
N ARG A 168 -6.81 0.75 -4.65
CA ARG A 168 -6.54 2.19 -4.51
C ARG A 168 -7.83 2.96 -4.27
N LEU A 169 -7.88 3.69 -3.16
CA LEU A 169 -8.95 4.63 -2.83
C LEU A 169 -8.46 6.06 -3.06
N VAL A 170 -9.38 6.94 -3.44
CA VAL A 170 -9.09 8.35 -3.74
C VAL A 170 -10.11 9.30 -3.13
N SER A 171 -9.63 10.45 -2.67
CA SER A 171 -10.41 11.58 -2.17
C SER A 171 -9.95 12.91 -2.84
N PRO A 172 -10.88 13.82 -3.18
CA PRO A 172 -12.34 13.68 -3.07
C PRO A 172 -12.90 12.61 -4.01
N ALA A 173 -13.99 11.99 -3.60
CA ALA A 173 -14.65 10.91 -4.32
C ALA A 173 -14.92 11.30 -5.79
N MET A 174 -14.44 10.47 -6.70
CA MET A 174 -14.87 10.45 -8.09
C MET A 174 -16.15 9.61 -8.22
N PRO A 175 -16.89 9.69 -9.34
CA PRO A 175 -18.02 8.80 -9.60
C PRO A 175 -17.61 7.32 -9.43
N ASN A 176 -18.16 6.66 -8.41
CA ASN A 176 -17.82 5.28 -8.09
C ASN A 176 -18.44 4.35 -9.14
N MET A 177 -17.60 3.69 -9.93
CA MET A 177 -18.02 2.64 -10.88
C MET A 177 -17.98 1.25 -10.25
N TRP A 178 -17.43 1.13 -9.04
CA TRP A 178 -17.27 -0.11 -8.31
C TRP A 178 -18.46 -0.34 -7.38
N GLN A 179 -18.79 -1.60 -7.10
CA GLN A 179 -19.79 -1.98 -6.10
C GLN A 179 -19.16 -2.17 -4.71
N ILE A 180 -18.06 -1.45 -4.46
CA ILE A 180 -17.37 -1.39 -3.18
C ILE A 180 -17.85 -0.14 -2.45
N ASN A 181 -18.45 -0.33 -1.28
CA ASN A 181 -18.83 0.76 -0.40
C ASN A 181 -17.57 1.33 0.26
N THR A 182 -17.47 2.65 0.28
CA THR A 182 -16.39 3.38 0.93
C THR A 182 -16.97 4.53 1.75
N PRO A 183 -16.27 5.04 2.76
CA PRO A 183 -16.76 6.14 3.58
C PRO A 183 -16.93 7.43 2.76
N MET A 184 -17.70 8.37 3.31
CA MET A 184 -18.07 9.60 2.59
C MET A 184 -16.82 10.35 2.11
N ASN A 185 -16.88 10.85 0.87
CA ASN A 185 -15.79 11.55 0.15
C ASN A 185 -14.65 10.66 -0.34
N TRP A 186 -14.75 9.34 -0.22
CA TRP A 186 -13.82 8.40 -0.86
C TRP A 186 -14.50 7.62 -1.99
N ALA A 187 -13.70 7.13 -2.94
CA ALA A 187 -14.14 6.23 -3.99
C ALA A 187 -12.97 5.31 -4.40
N VAL A 188 -13.28 4.19 -5.06
CA VAL A 188 -12.25 3.33 -5.65
C VAL A 188 -11.72 3.99 -6.93
N GLU A 189 -10.41 4.23 -6.99
CA GLU A 189 -9.71 4.70 -8.19
C GLU A 189 -9.41 3.53 -9.14
N GLY A 190 -9.01 2.39 -8.58
CA GLY A 190 -8.76 1.16 -9.32
C GLY A 190 -8.21 0.04 -8.44
N ALA A 191 -8.09 -1.15 -9.01
CA ALA A 191 -7.42 -2.28 -8.39
C ALA A 191 -6.66 -3.09 -9.44
N ALA A 192 -5.58 -3.74 -9.03
CA ALA A 192 -4.74 -4.55 -9.90
C ALA A 192 -4.03 -5.65 -9.12
N ILE A 193 -3.61 -6.70 -9.80
CA ILE A 193 -2.77 -7.77 -9.27
C ILE A 193 -1.49 -7.87 -10.09
N THR A 194 -0.39 -8.19 -9.42
CA THR A 194 0.93 -8.31 -10.01
C THR A 194 1.58 -9.64 -9.64
N ASP A 195 2.46 -10.14 -10.51
CA ASP A 195 3.16 -11.42 -10.37
C ASP A 195 4.46 -11.32 -9.54
N SER A 196 4.55 -10.31 -8.67
CA SER A 196 5.75 -10.06 -7.87
C SER A 196 5.40 -9.50 -6.49
N LEU A 197 5.89 -10.17 -5.44
CA LEU A 197 5.80 -9.71 -4.05
C LEU A 197 6.56 -8.40 -3.82
N ASP A 198 7.62 -8.12 -4.57
CA ASP A 198 8.41 -6.88 -4.42
C ASP A 198 7.54 -5.63 -4.63
N ASN A 199 6.46 -5.77 -5.41
CA ASN A 199 5.50 -4.70 -5.66
C ASN A 199 4.64 -4.36 -4.45
N CYS A 200 4.58 -5.22 -3.44
CA CYS A 200 3.83 -4.93 -2.22
C CYS A 200 4.56 -3.89 -1.37
N LEU A 201 5.90 -3.97 -1.33
CA LEU A 201 6.74 -3.09 -0.53
C LEU A 201 7.23 -1.86 -1.31
N VAL A 202 7.43 -1.99 -2.62
CA VAL A 202 7.96 -0.91 -3.46
C VAL A 202 6.84 -0.34 -4.33
N MET A 203 6.72 1.00 -4.38
CA MET A 203 5.63 1.66 -5.10
C MET A 203 5.72 1.55 -6.63
N ASP A 204 6.91 1.36 -7.20
CA ASP A 204 7.15 1.50 -8.64
C ASP A 204 8.10 0.42 -9.21
N ASN A 205 7.77 -0.85 -9.05
CA ASN A 205 8.48 -1.88 -9.80
C ASN A 205 7.93 -2.01 -11.22
N LEU A 206 8.60 -1.36 -12.17
CA LEU A 206 8.21 -1.31 -13.58
C LEU A 206 8.36 -2.65 -14.32
N MET A 207 8.93 -3.68 -13.69
CA MET A 207 9.26 -4.95 -14.34
C MET A 207 8.17 -6.02 -14.20
N ALA A 208 7.23 -5.84 -13.28
CA ALA A 208 6.19 -6.83 -13.03
C ALA A 208 5.08 -6.79 -14.09
N MET A 209 4.47 -7.95 -14.34
CA MET A 209 3.24 -8.02 -15.11
C MET A 209 2.08 -7.55 -14.25
N VAL A 210 1.23 -6.68 -14.80
CA VAL A 210 0.09 -6.10 -14.09
C VAL A 210 -1.20 -6.49 -14.81
N VAL A 211 -2.17 -7.01 -14.06
CA VAL A 211 -3.53 -7.26 -14.54
C VAL A 211 -4.48 -6.40 -13.71
N PHE A 212 -5.27 -5.55 -14.37
CA PHE A 212 -6.25 -4.71 -13.70
C PHE A 212 -7.53 -5.51 -13.42
N ALA A 213 -8.13 -5.28 -12.26
CA ALA A 213 -9.46 -5.82 -11.96
C ALA A 213 -10.52 -5.08 -12.78
N ASP A 214 -11.54 -5.79 -13.24
CA ASP A 214 -12.66 -5.23 -14.01
C ASP A 214 -13.78 -4.69 -13.11
N GLY A 215 -13.78 -5.11 -11.86
CA GLY A 215 -14.76 -4.68 -10.87
C GLY A 215 -14.52 -5.33 -9.51
N GLY A 216 -15.37 -4.99 -8.56
CA GLY A 216 -15.32 -5.57 -7.22
C GLY A 216 -16.55 -5.21 -6.42
N THR A 217 -16.76 -5.97 -5.35
CA THR A 217 -17.86 -5.84 -4.39
C THR A 217 -17.33 -5.88 -2.97
N GLY A 218 -18.04 -5.25 -2.04
CA GLY A 218 -17.72 -5.34 -0.61
C GLY A 218 -17.65 -3.98 0.04
N ASP A 219 -16.87 -3.87 1.11
CA ASP A 219 -16.81 -2.71 1.96
C ASP A 219 -15.35 -2.42 2.37
N VAL A 220 -14.98 -1.14 2.29
CA VAL A 220 -13.84 -0.62 3.04
C VAL A 220 -14.41 0.35 4.07
N THR A 221 -14.06 0.17 5.33
CA THR A 221 -14.61 0.98 6.43
C THR A 221 -13.52 1.45 7.37
N TRP A 222 -13.77 2.54 8.07
CA TRP A 222 -12.93 3.00 9.16
C TRP A 222 -13.76 3.84 10.14
N PRO A 223 -13.30 3.99 11.40
CA PRO A 223 -13.96 4.84 12.37
C PRO A 223 -14.12 6.29 11.84
N PRO A 224 -15.16 7.02 12.27
CA PRO A 224 -15.31 8.42 11.90
C PRO A 224 -14.05 9.22 12.19
N LEU A 225 -13.57 9.96 11.18
CA LEU A 225 -12.38 10.80 11.32
C LEU A 225 -12.66 11.97 12.26
N ASP A 226 -11.66 12.34 13.07
CA ASP A 226 -11.70 13.62 13.77
C ASP A 226 -11.73 14.75 12.74
N PRO A 227 -12.44 15.87 12.96
CA PRO A 227 -12.42 17.03 12.08
C PRO A 227 -11.02 17.56 11.72
N MET A 228 -10.00 17.25 12.54
CA MET A 228 -8.60 17.62 12.33
C MET A 228 -7.81 16.57 11.53
N THR A 229 -8.36 15.38 11.32
CA THR A 229 -7.70 14.25 10.66
C THR A 229 -8.30 14.01 9.28
N PHE A 230 -7.46 14.01 8.24
CA PHE A 230 -7.89 13.82 6.86
C PHE A 230 -7.83 12.36 6.39
N PHE A 231 -7.10 11.49 7.10
CA PHE A 231 -6.89 10.08 6.75
C PHE A 231 -7.17 9.15 7.95
N PRO A 232 -7.74 7.97 7.72
CA PRO A 232 -7.83 6.97 8.78
C PRO A 232 -6.44 6.47 9.17
N CYS A 233 -6.22 6.26 10.46
CA CYS A 233 -5.05 5.53 10.95
C CYS A 233 -5.24 4.02 10.92
N MET A 234 -6.50 3.56 10.90
CA MET A 234 -6.88 2.15 10.91
C MET A 234 -8.06 1.98 9.96
N LEU A 235 -8.06 0.91 9.17
CA LEU A 235 -9.17 0.57 8.29
C LEU A 235 -9.47 -0.93 8.31
N ASP A 236 -10.70 -1.26 7.99
CA ASP A 236 -11.19 -2.62 7.77
C ASP A 236 -11.48 -2.81 6.28
N VAL A 237 -11.08 -3.95 5.72
CA VAL A 237 -11.27 -4.32 4.32
C VAL A 237 -12.01 -5.64 4.28
N ASP A 238 -13.11 -5.69 3.55
CA ASP A 238 -13.81 -6.90 3.17
C ASP A 238 -14.26 -6.73 1.72
N VAL A 239 -13.35 -7.03 0.79
CA VAL A 239 -13.53 -6.77 -0.64
C VAL A 239 -13.23 -8.02 -1.45
N SER A 240 -14.06 -8.28 -2.45
CA SER A 240 -13.79 -9.23 -3.53
C SER A 240 -13.56 -8.47 -4.83
N LEU A 241 -12.42 -8.73 -5.47
CA LEU A 241 -12.01 -8.18 -6.75
C LEU A 241 -12.21 -9.23 -7.85
N SER A 242 -12.67 -8.80 -9.02
CA SER A 242 -12.96 -9.68 -10.15
C SER A 242 -12.06 -9.36 -11.35
N PHE A 243 -11.57 -10.41 -12.00
CA PHE A 243 -10.70 -10.33 -13.18
C PHE A 243 -11.33 -11.14 -14.32
N THR A 244 -11.63 -10.46 -15.43
CA THR A 244 -12.16 -11.04 -16.67
C THR A 244 -11.00 -11.50 -17.52
N ASP A 245 -11.06 -12.74 -18.01
CA ASP A 245 -10.00 -13.36 -18.80
C ASP A 245 -8.62 -13.33 -18.08
N PRO A 246 -8.55 -13.82 -16.84
CA PRO A 246 -7.33 -13.73 -16.05
C PRO A 246 -6.19 -14.52 -16.72
N GLN A 247 -4.96 -14.05 -16.54
CA GLN A 247 -3.77 -14.83 -16.89
C GLN A 247 -3.74 -16.12 -16.05
N PRO A 248 -3.03 -17.19 -16.48
CA PRO A 248 -3.04 -18.46 -15.74
C PRO A 248 -2.59 -18.39 -14.27
N TRP A 249 -1.85 -17.34 -13.90
CA TRP A 249 -1.38 -17.07 -12.54
C TRP A 249 -2.31 -16.15 -11.73
N VAL A 250 -3.30 -15.52 -12.38
CA VAL A 250 -4.29 -14.64 -11.74
C VAL A 250 -5.55 -15.45 -11.44
N PRO A 251 -6.08 -15.44 -10.22
CA PRO A 251 -7.38 -16.03 -9.96
C PRO A 251 -8.51 -15.20 -10.60
N ALA A 252 -9.64 -15.82 -10.93
CA ALA A 252 -10.79 -15.07 -11.47
C ALA A 252 -11.38 -14.08 -10.45
N GLU A 253 -11.20 -14.39 -9.17
CA GLU A 253 -11.62 -13.57 -8.03
C GLU A 253 -10.48 -13.54 -7.01
N ASP A 254 -10.15 -12.36 -6.48
CA ASP A 254 -9.21 -12.20 -5.37
C ASP A 254 -9.89 -11.51 -4.20
N VAL A 255 -9.81 -12.14 -3.02
CA VAL A 255 -10.49 -11.69 -1.81
C VAL A 255 -9.47 -11.03 -0.89
N MET A 256 -9.79 -9.81 -0.45
CA MET A 256 -9.02 -8.99 0.49
C MET A 256 -9.86 -8.82 1.76
N ILE A 257 -9.48 -9.53 2.82
CA ILE A 257 -10.15 -9.46 4.13
C ILE A 257 -9.11 -9.18 5.21
N THR A 258 -9.24 -8.05 5.88
CA THR A 258 -8.41 -7.69 7.03
C THR A 258 -9.14 -6.67 7.91
N SER A 259 -8.83 -6.68 9.21
CA SER A 259 -9.44 -5.76 10.18
C SER A 259 -8.37 -5.05 10.98
N GLY A 260 -8.59 -3.77 11.28
CA GLY A 260 -7.63 -2.93 11.99
C GLY A 260 -6.29 -2.81 11.26
N LEU A 261 -6.31 -2.70 9.93
CA LEU A 261 -5.11 -2.50 9.14
C LEU A 261 -4.54 -1.10 9.40
N PRO A 262 -3.33 -0.96 9.99
CA PRO A 262 -2.70 0.33 10.17
C PRO A 262 -2.38 0.98 8.83
N VAL A 263 -2.62 2.29 8.73
CA VAL A 263 -2.29 3.09 7.55
C VAL A 263 -1.02 3.88 7.81
N ASP A 264 0.03 3.54 7.07
CA ASP A 264 1.29 4.27 7.10
C ASP A 264 1.11 5.69 6.56
N GLY A 265 1.71 6.66 7.26
CA GLY A 265 1.59 8.08 6.95
C GLY A 265 0.39 8.77 7.63
N CYS A 266 -0.38 8.08 8.48
CA CYS A 266 -1.30 8.78 9.39
C CYS A 266 -0.48 9.52 10.47
N LEU A 267 -0.70 10.84 10.60
CA LEU A 267 -0.04 11.71 11.59
C LEU A 267 -1.08 12.56 12.32
#